data_AF-A0A7C4JZP4-F1
#
_entry.id   AF-A0A7C4JZP4-F1
#
_cell.length_a   1.000
_cell.length_b   1.000
_cell.length_c   1.000
_cell.angle_alpha   90.00
_cell.angle_beta   90.00
_cell.angle_gamma   90.00
#
_symmetry.space_group_name_H-M   'P 1'
#
loop_
_entity.id
_entity.type
_entity.pdbx_description
1 polymer ?
#
loop_
_entity_poly.entity_id
_entity_poly.type
_entity_poly.pdbx_seq_one_letter_code
_entity_poly.pdbx_strand_id
1 'polypeptide(L)'
;MILHPMFSYTAIFLAIVVFSMYILSSLSGRESLNRYALYGNVVLSFILLLAVFFGFRLSEVPLVASKLPFLWAFPHKWNGILLTVFSFITLAYFKLKSEGSKKIGFILGLLGLVLVGFQLITGWMLRLVFFA
;
A
#
# COMPACT_ATOMS: atom_id res chain seq x y z
N MET A 1 -4.37 -15.96 12.13
CA MET A 1 -4.93 -15.91 10.76
C MET A 1 -5.90 -14.75 10.52
N ILE A 2 -6.70 -14.30 11.51
CA ILE A 2 -7.71 -13.24 11.33
C ILE A 2 -7.12 -11.82 11.16
N LEU A 3 -5.99 -11.53 11.81
CA LEU A 3 -5.42 -10.18 11.85
C LEU A 3 -4.88 -9.67 10.51
N HIS A 4 -4.31 -10.55 9.68
CA HIS A 4 -3.73 -10.11 8.40
C HIS A 4 -4.79 -9.62 7.39
N PRO A 5 -5.91 -10.32 7.14
CA PRO A 5 -7.01 -9.78 6.35
C PRO A 5 -7.50 -8.41 6.85
N MET A 6 -7.64 -8.27 8.18
CA MET A 6 -8.06 -7.01 8.79
C MET A 6 -7.13 -5.86 8.43
N PHE A 7 -5.82 -6.01 8.65
CA PHE A 7 -4.85 -4.96 8.32
C PHE A 7 -4.67 -4.76 6.82
N SER A 8 -4.68 -5.83 6.02
CA SER A 8 -4.52 -5.74 4.57
C SER A 8 -5.67 -5.00 3.91
N TYR A 9 -6.93 -5.32 4.21
CA TYR A 9 -8.07 -4.61 3.61
C TYR A 9 -8.17 -3.16 4.07
N THR A 10 -7.91 -2.90 5.36
CA THR A 10 -7.85 -1.53 5.87
C THR A 10 -6.72 -0.73 5.22
N ALA A 11 -5.52 -1.31 5.06
CA ALA A 11 -4.40 -0.66 4.38
C ALA A 11 -4.74 -0.32 2.94
N ILE A 12 -5.34 -1.25 2.19
CA ILE A 12 -5.72 -1.01 0.79
C ILE A 12 -6.74 0.11 0.68
N PHE A 13 -7.82 0.05 1.46
CA PHE A 13 -8.85 1.09 1.41
C PHE A 13 -8.26 2.46 1.76
N LEU A 14 -7.48 2.53 2.84
CA LEU A 14 -6.83 3.77 3.25
C LEU A 14 -5.82 4.27 2.20
N ALA A 15 -5.09 3.38 1.54
CA ALA A 15 -4.16 3.74 0.46
C ALA A 15 -4.88 4.39 -0.72
N ILE A 16 -6.04 3.85 -1.13
CA ILE A 16 -6.86 4.45 -2.19
C ILE A 16 -7.24 5.88 -1.80
N VAL A 17 -7.73 6.08 -0.58
CA VAL A 17 -8.15 7.40 -0.10
C VAL A 17 -6.95 8.36 -0.05
N VAL A 18 -5.84 7.95 0.56
CA VAL A 18 -4.62 8.77 0.72
C VAL A 18 -4.02 9.19 -0.62
N PHE A 19 -3.80 8.25 -1.54
CA PHE A 19 -3.21 8.56 -2.84
C PHE A 19 -4.17 9.36 -3.73
N SER A 20 -5.49 9.12 -3.63
CA SER A 20 -6.50 9.97 -4.28
C SER A 20 -6.45 11.40 -3.72
N MET A 21 -6.29 11.58 -2.41
CA MET A 21 -6.15 12.91 -1.81
C MET A 21 -4.87 13.62 -2.28
N TYR A 22 -3.73 12.93 -2.43
CA TYR A 22 -2.53 13.52 -3.02
C TYR A 22 -2.76 13.98 -4.47
N ILE A 23 -3.46 13.20 -5.29
CA ILE A 23 -3.83 13.58 -6.66
C ILE A 23 -4.74 14.81 -6.65
N LEU A 24 -5.83 14.76 -5.88
CA LEU A 24 -6.81 15.85 -5.80
C LEU A 24 -6.18 17.13 -5.26
N SER A 25 -5.31 17.03 -4.26
CA SER A 25 -4.53 18.16 -3.76
C SER A 25 -3.63 18.75 -4.84
N SER A 26 -2.97 17.90 -5.63
CA SER A 26 -2.06 18.35 -6.70
C SER A 26 -2.80 19.04 -7.84
N LEU A 27 -4.00 18.54 -8.20
CA LEU A 27 -4.84 19.12 -9.25
C LEU A 27 -5.53 20.42 -8.81
N SER A 28 -6.13 20.41 -7.62
CA SER A 28 -6.89 21.56 -7.11
C SER A 28 -6.03 22.65 -6.49
N GLY A 29 -4.79 22.35 -6.12
CA GLY A 29 -3.92 23.25 -5.37
C GLY A 29 -4.37 23.48 -3.91
N ARG A 30 -5.36 22.73 -3.40
CA ARG A 30 -5.87 22.88 -2.03
C ARG A 30 -4.90 22.28 -1.02
N GLU A 31 -4.21 23.14 -0.28
CA GLU A 31 -3.22 22.73 0.73
C GLU A 31 -3.83 21.87 1.86
N SER A 32 -5.11 22.10 2.21
CA SER A 32 -5.81 21.31 3.21
C SER A 32 -5.89 19.83 2.85
N LEU A 33 -6.13 19.50 1.57
CA LEU A 33 -6.13 18.12 1.09
C LEU A 33 -4.75 17.48 1.22
N ASN A 34 -3.67 18.23 0.97
CA ASN A 34 -2.31 17.73 1.17
C ASN A 34 -2.06 17.37 2.64
N ARG A 35 -2.51 18.22 3.58
CA ARG A 35 -2.35 17.95 5.03
C ARG A 35 -3.12 16.70 5.45
N TYR A 36 -4.37 16.54 5.00
CA TYR A 36 -5.15 15.33 5.27
C TYR A 36 -4.53 14.09 4.64
N ALA A 37 -4.01 14.19 3.40
CA ALA A 37 -3.27 13.11 2.76
C ALA A 37 -2.02 12.74 3.56
N LEU A 38 -1.26 13.73 4.06
CA LEU A 38 -0.07 13.50 4.88
C LEU A 38 -0.39 12.77 6.19
N TYR A 39 -1.38 13.24 6.94
CA TYR A 39 -1.80 12.58 8.18
C TYR A 39 -2.34 11.17 7.93
N GLY A 40 -3.15 11.02 6.87
CA GLY A 40 -3.63 9.71 6.43
C GLY A 40 -2.48 8.79 6.02
N ASN A 41 -1.44 9.32 5.37
CA ASN A 41 -0.27 8.54 4.96
C ASN A 41 0.56 8.06 6.16
N VAL A 42 0.65 8.84 7.24
CA VAL A 42 1.27 8.37 8.50
C VAL A 42 0.55 7.13 9.03
N VAL A 43 -0.78 7.20 9.12
CA VAL A 43 -1.62 6.08 9.58
C VAL A 43 -1.49 4.89 8.62
N LEU A 44 -1.52 5.15 7.31
CA LEU A 44 -1.34 4.16 6.27
C LEU A 44 0.00 3.44 6.40
N SER A 45 1.11 4.17 6.56
CA SER A 45 2.45 3.57 6.73
C SER A 45 2.48 2.63 7.92
N PHE A 46 1.87 3.02 9.04
CA PHE A 46 1.80 2.15 10.23
C PHE A 46 0.97 0.89 9.97
N ILE A 47 -0.21 1.01 9.36
CA ILE A 47 -1.07 -0.15 9.04
C ILE A 47 -0.40 -1.06 8.00
N LEU A 48 0.29 -0.50 7.00
CA LEU A 48 1.05 -1.25 6.01
C LEU A 48 2.18 -2.06 6.65
N LEU A 49 2.92 -1.49 7.61
CA LEU A 49 3.92 -2.23 8.39
C LEU A 49 3.29 -3.42 9.11
N LEU A 50 2.14 -3.23 9.77
CA LEU A 50 1.43 -4.33 10.43
C LEU A 50 0.97 -5.38 9.40
N ALA A 51 0.39 -4.97 8.28
CA ALA A 51 -0.08 -5.87 7.23
C ALA A 51 1.06 -6.73 6.67
N VAL A 52 2.22 -6.12 6.39
CA VAL A 52 3.43 -6.83 5.95
C VAL A 52 3.95 -7.77 7.03
N PHE A 53 4.09 -7.31 8.27
CA PHE A 53 4.58 -8.12 9.39
C PHE A 53 3.71 -9.37 9.63
N PHE A 54 2.39 -9.21 9.71
CA PHE A 54 1.47 -10.33 9.85
C PHE A 54 1.36 -11.19 8.58
N GLY A 55 1.64 -10.60 7.41
CA GLY A 55 1.68 -11.31 6.13
C GLY A 55 2.85 -12.30 6.02
N PHE A 56 4.01 -11.95 6.57
CA PHE A 56 5.15 -12.89 6.66
C PHE A 56 4.78 -14.16 7.43
N ARG A 57 4.06 -14.03 8.55
CA ARG A 57 3.62 -15.19 9.35
C ARG A 57 2.63 -16.10 8.62
N LEU A 58 1.83 -15.56 7.68
CA LEU A 58 0.94 -16.39 6.87
C LEU A 58 1.71 -17.20 5.82
N SER A 59 2.85 -16.72 5.34
CA SER A 59 3.67 -17.46 4.37
C SER A 59 4.32 -18.72 4.96
N GLU A 60 4.34 -18.85 6.29
CA GLU A 60 4.86 -20.02 7.01
C GLU A 60 3.81 -21.12 7.22
N VAL A 61 2.53 -20.87 6.87
CA VAL A 61 1.46 -21.87 7.00
C VAL A 61 1.76 -23.06 6.08
N PRO A 62 1.75 -24.32 6.57
CA PRO A 62 2.19 -25.49 5.79
C PRO A 62 1.48 -25.64 4.44
N LEU A 63 0.18 -25.33 4.39
CA LEU A 63 -0.60 -25.35 3.15
C LEU A 63 -0.07 -24.33 2.12
N VAL A 64 0.27 -23.12 2.57
CA VAL A 64 0.83 -22.05 1.72
C VAL A 64 2.24 -22.42 1.26
N ALA A 65 3.08 -22.90 2.17
CA ALA A 65 4.45 -23.33 1.88
C ALA A 65 4.50 -24.54 0.92
N SER A 66 3.58 -25.50 1.05
CA SER A 66 3.50 -26.69 0.19
C SER A 66 3.19 -26.38 -1.27
N LYS A 67 2.49 -25.27 -1.53
CA LYS A 67 2.16 -24.81 -2.88
C LYS A 67 3.21 -23.83 -3.43
N LEU A 68 4.18 -23.43 -2.62
CA LEU A 68 5.14 -22.37 -2.91
C LEU A 68 6.51 -22.66 -2.26
N PRO A 69 7.32 -23.56 -2.82
CA PRO A 69 8.64 -23.88 -2.27
C PRO A 69 9.65 -22.71 -2.37
N PHE A 70 9.33 -21.65 -3.12
CA PHE A 70 10.18 -20.46 -3.24
C PHE A 70 9.52 -19.24 -2.60
N LEU A 71 10.17 -18.69 -1.56
CA LEU A 71 9.84 -17.42 -0.89
C LEU A 71 9.69 -16.21 -1.85
N TRP A 72 10.27 -16.32 -3.05
CA TRP A 72 10.22 -15.30 -4.10
C TRP A 72 9.02 -15.42 -5.06
N ALA A 73 8.31 -16.55 -5.04
CA ALA A 73 7.30 -16.88 -6.05
C ALA A 73 5.96 -16.13 -5.90
N PHE A 74 5.84 -15.22 -4.92
CA PHE A 74 4.57 -14.55 -4.66
C PHE A 74 4.63 -13.02 -4.87
N PRO A 75 4.22 -12.52 -6.06
CA PRO A 75 4.17 -11.09 -6.35
C PRO A 75 3.42 -10.25 -5.31
N HIS A 76 2.35 -10.81 -4.70
CA HIS A 76 1.56 -10.11 -3.67
C HIS A 76 2.38 -9.70 -2.44
N LYS A 77 3.34 -10.53 -2.03
CA LYS A 77 4.19 -10.25 -0.86
C LYS A 77 5.13 -9.10 -1.15
N TRP A 78 5.83 -9.17 -2.28
CA TRP A 78 6.77 -8.14 -2.72
C TRP A 78 6.07 -6.82 -3.02
N ASN A 79 4.88 -6.87 -3.62
CA ASN A 79 4.12 -5.67 -3.90
C ASN A 79 3.57 -5.02 -2.62
N GLY A 80 3.24 -5.80 -1.58
CA GLY A 80 2.90 -5.26 -0.26
C GLY A 80 4.08 -4.53 0.42
N ILE A 81 5.28 -5.12 0.34
CA ILE A 81 6.52 -4.48 0.82
C ILE A 81 6.81 -3.21 0.01
N LEU A 82 6.70 -3.29 -1.33
CA LEU A 82 6.92 -2.16 -2.23
C LEU A 82 5.95 -1.01 -1.93
N LEU A 83 4.66 -1.30 -1.73
CA LEU A 83 3.65 -0.31 -1.35
C LEU A 83 3.99 0.33 0.02
N THR A 84 4.52 -0.43 0.95
CA THR A 84 4.96 0.05 2.27
C THR A 84 6.12 1.03 2.13
N VAL A 85 7.18 0.64 1.41
CA VAL A 85 8.34 1.50 1.14
C VAL A 85 7.92 2.76 0.38
N PHE A 86 7.04 2.60 -0.62
CA PHE A 86 6.52 3.71 -1.41
C PHE A 86 5.71 4.70 -0.57
N SER A 87 4.90 4.22 0.39
CA SER A 87 4.18 5.07 1.35
C SER A 87 5.15 5.91 2.18
N PHE A 88 6.24 5.32 2.69
CA PHE A 88 7.28 6.06 3.43
C PHE A 88 8.02 7.09 2.57
N ILE A 89 8.40 6.73 1.33
CA ILE A 89 9.05 7.67 0.40
C ILE A 89 8.12 8.85 0.11
N THR A 90 6.85 8.57 -0.16
CA THR A 90 5.84 9.62 -0.42
C THR A 90 5.64 10.50 0.80
N LEU A 91 5.57 9.90 2.00
CA LEU A 91 5.46 10.62 3.26
C LEU A 91 6.66 11.55 3.49
N ALA A 92 7.89 11.04 3.31
CA ALA A 92 9.12 11.80 3.43
C ALA A 92 9.16 12.96 2.43
N TYR A 93 8.79 12.71 1.16
CA TYR A 93 8.74 13.75 0.13
C TYR A 93 7.82 14.92 0.53
N PHE A 94 6.57 14.63 0.91
CA PHE A 94 5.59 15.67 1.25
C PHE A 94 5.83 16.32 2.61
N LYS A 95 6.50 15.64 3.55
CA LYS A 95 6.88 16.23 4.84
C LYS A 95 8.07 17.18 4.71
N LEU A 96 9.04 16.85 3.87
CA LEU A 96 10.28 17.63 3.72
C LEU A 96 10.13 18.79 2.73
N LYS A 97 9.23 18.70 1.74
CA LYS A 97 8.95 19.82 0.83
C LYS A 97 7.74 20.63 1.29
N SER A 98 7.98 21.83 1.81
CA SER A 98 6.92 22.81 2.12
C SER A 98 6.16 23.25 0.86
N GLU A 99 6.87 23.34 -0.28
CA GLU A 99 6.32 23.62 -1.60
C GLU A 99 6.64 22.48 -2.56
N GLY A 100 5.92 21.37 -2.41
CA GLY A 100 6.00 20.24 -3.34
C GLY A 100 5.60 20.65 -4.76
N SER A 101 6.31 20.14 -5.77
CA SER A 101 5.90 20.35 -7.16
C SER A 101 4.58 19.63 -7.42
N LYS A 102 3.54 20.35 -7.86
CA LYS A 102 2.23 19.77 -8.22
C LYS A 102 2.35 18.58 -9.17
N LYS A 103 3.31 18.63 -10.12
CA LYS A 103 3.58 17.55 -11.06
C LYS A 103 4.09 16.29 -10.37
N ILE A 104 5.05 16.44 -9.45
CA ILE A 104 5.61 15.30 -8.71
C ILE A 104 4.56 14.72 -7.77
N GLY A 105 3.79 15.56 -7.07
CA GLY A 105 2.72 15.09 -6.20
C GLY A 105 1.66 14.28 -6.94
N PHE A 106 1.26 14.72 -8.14
CA PHE A 106 0.36 13.97 -9.01
C PHE A 106 0.96 12.61 -9.43
N ILE A 107 2.22 12.59 -9.85
CA ILE A 107 2.92 11.36 -10.26
C ILE A 107 3.00 10.37 -9.09
N LEU A 108 3.40 10.83 -7.90
CA LEU A 108 3.49 9.99 -6.71
C LEU A 108 2.12 9.42 -6.31
N GLY A 109 1.08 10.25 -6.33
CA GLY A 109 -0.29 9.77 -6.07
C GLY A 109 -0.75 8.73 -7.09
N LEU A 110 -0.51 8.96 -8.38
CA LEU A 110 -0.89 8.03 -9.44
C LEU A 110 -0.14 6.69 -9.34
N LEU A 111 1.18 6.73 -9.12
CA LEU A 111 1.98 5.53 -8.90
C LEU A 111 1.52 4.77 -7.65
N GLY A 112 1.15 5.47 -6.58
CA GLY A 112 0.56 4.86 -5.39
C GLY A 112 -0.72 4.09 -5.70
N LEU A 113 -1.63 4.67 -6.48
CA LEU A 113 -2.87 3.99 -6.91
C LEU A 113 -2.57 2.77 -7.80
N VAL A 114 -1.59 2.86 -8.70
CA VAL A 114 -1.17 1.73 -9.54
C VAL A 114 -0.65 0.58 -8.67
N LEU A 115 0.21 0.86 -7.68
CA LEU A 115 0.71 -0.16 -6.74
C LEU A 115 -0.40 -0.80 -5.92
N VAL A 116 -1.39 -0.02 -5.49
CA VAL A 116 -2.59 -0.53 -4.82
C VAL A 116 -3.39 -1.44 -5.74
N GLY A 117 -3.56 -1.07 -7.01
CA GLY A 117 -4.22 -1.91 -8.02
C GLY A 117 -3.51 -3.25 -8.21
N PHE A 118 -2.17 -3.24 -8.33
CA PHE A 118 -1.38 -4.47 -8.37
C PHE A 118 -1.55 -5.31 -7.09
N GLN A 119 -1.66 -4.69 -5.93
CA GLN A 119 -1.82 -5.42 -4.66
C GLN A 119 -3.18 -6.12 -4.60
N LEU A 120 -4.23 -5.46 -5.09
CA LEU A 120 -5.56 -6.05 -5.22
C LEU A 120 -5.57 -7.23 -6.18
N ILE A 121 -5.02 -7.07 -7.38
CA ILE A 121 -5.00 -8.11 -8.41
C ILE A 121 -4.25 -9.34 -7.90
N THR A 122 -3.04 -9.14 -7.38
CA THR A 122 -2.21 -10.25 -6.86
C THR A 122 -2.83 -10.91 -5.62
N GLY A 123 -3.55 -10.15 -4.79
CA GLY A 123 -4.28 -10.69 -3.64
C GLY A 123 -5.53 -11.48 -4.04
N TRP A 124 -6.18 -11.09 -5.13
CA TRP A 124 -7.29 -11.84 -5.70
C TRP A 124 -6.81 -13.15 -6.36
N MET A 125 -5.70 -13.10 -7.09
CA MET A 125 -5.08 -14.30 -7.67
C MET A 125 -4.71 -15.34 -6.61
N LEU A 126 -4.25 -14.90 -5.42
CA LEU A 126 -4.05 -15.79 -4.26
C LEU A 126 -5.33 -16.55 -3.91
N ARG A 127 -6.45 -15.83 -3.81
CA ARG A 127 -7.71 -16.48 -3.44
C ARG A 127 -8.09 -17.56 -4.45
N LEU A 128 -7.91 -17.30 -5.74
CA LEU A 128 -8.18 -18.28 -6.78
C LEU A 128 -7.26 -19.50 -6.71
N VAL A 129 -5.98 -19.32 -6.41
CA VAL A 129 -5.03 -20.45 -6.37
C VAL A 129 -5.20 -21.32 -5.13
N PHE A 130 -5.57 -20.72 -3.99
CA PHE A 130 -5.60 -21.41 -2.71
C PHE A 130 -6.99 -21.83 -2.23
N PHE A 131 -8.06 -21.23 -2.76
CA PHE A 131 -9.43 -21.42 -2.28
C PHE A 131 -10.46 -21.62 -3.40
N ALA A 132 -10.01 -21.94 -4.62
CA ALA A 132 -10.88 -22.44 -5.69
C ALA A 132 -11.00 -23.97 -5.65
#